data_AF-A0A7S1DGK9-F1
#
_entry.id   AF-A0A7S1DGK9-F1
#
_cell.length_a   1.000
_cell.length_b   1.000
_cell.length_c   1.000
_cell.angle_alpha   90.00
_cell.angle_beta   90.00
_cell.angle_gamma   90.00
#
_symmetry.space_group_name_H-M   'P 1'
#
loop_
_entity.id
_entity.type
_entity.pdbx_description
1 polymer ?
#
loop_
_entity_poly.entity_id
_entity_poly.type
_entity_poly.pdbx_seq_one_letter_code
_entity_poly.pdbx_strand_id
1 'polypeptide(L)'
;RARHGAKVLDMMKTEGISPDAVTLCSLAQLARADGSVGAVEFARSVFDRSDEGTKNERSYTALIGALGRVGHSEEAVQYFELARSEGVKPNRFLFNAAMGACTTPEEVLNIAGEMKEAGVEGDM
;
A
#
# COMPACT_ATOMS: atom_id res chain seq x y z
N ARG A 1 6.06 -18.43 5.86
CA ARG A 1 5.86 -17.84 4.51
C ARG A 1 6.59 -16.49 4.31
N ALA A 2 7.14 -15.84 5.35
CA ALA A 2 7.95 -14.61 5.22
C ALA A 2 9.36 -14.78 4.59
N ARG A 3 9.95 -15.99 4.61
CA ARG A 3 11.31 -16.22 4.08
C ARG A 3 11.47 -16.00 2.57
N HIS A 4 10.40 -16.16 1.78
CA HIS A 4 10.50 -15.98 0.33
C HIS A 4 10.60 -14.50 -0.04
N GLY A 5 9.79 -13.66 0.59
CA GLY A 5 9.75 -12.24 0.26
C GLY A 5 11.05 -11.51 0.59
N ALA A 6 11.70 -11.82 1.72
CA ALA A 6 13.00 -11.22 2.07
C ALA A 6 14.11 -11.60 1.06
N LYS A 7 14.05 -12.83 0.51
CA LYS A 7 14.99 -13.31 -0.50
C LYS A 7 14.74 -12.67 -1.87
N VAL A 8 13.47 -12.44 -2.23
CA VAL A 8 13.09 -11.66 -3.42
C VAL A 8 13.58 -10.22 -3.29
N LEU A 9 13.47 -9.64 -2.09
CA LEU A 9 13.99 -8.29 -1.76
C LEU A 9 15.50 -8.18 -2.01
N ASP A 10 16.27 -9.17 -1.55
CA ASP A 10 17.71 -9.20 -1.71
C ASP A 10 18.12 -9.41 -3.18
N MET A 11 17.46 -10.34 -3.88
CA MET A 11 17.67 -10.56 -5.32
C MET A 11 17.34 -9.32 -6.17
N MET A 12 16.29 -8.58 -5.84
CA MET A 12 15.94 -7.39 -6.60
C MET A 12 16.89 -6.22 -6.36
N LYS A 13 17.44 -6.11 -5.14
CA LYS A 13 18.51 -5.15 -4.84
C LYS A 13 19.80 -5.48 -5.61
N THR A 14 20.16 -6.76 -5.71
CA THR A 14 21.41 -7.17 -6.34
C THR A 14 21.34 -7.23 -7.87
N GLU A 15 20.19 -7.58 -8.44
CA GLU A 15 20.06 -7.75 -9.89
C GLU A 15 19.51 -6.52 -10.63
N GLY A 16 19.14 -5.45 -9.93
CA GLY A 16 18.68 -4.20 -10.55
C GLY A 16 17.36 -4.36 -11.34
N ILE A 17 16.60 -5.42 -11.05
CA ILE A 17 15.33 -5.73 -11.71
C ILE A 17 14.30 -4.68 -11.30
N SER A 18 13.68 -4.01 -12.28
CA SER A 18 12.58 -3.07 -12.05
C SER A 18 11.39 -3.85 -11.47
N PRO A 19 10.96 -3.54 -10.25
CA PRO A 19 9.90 -4.34 -9.65
C PRO A 19 8.53 -3.96 -10.19
N ASP A 20 7.71 -4.98 -10.41
CA ASP A 20 6.33 -4.84 -10.85
C ASP A 20 5.35 -4.82 -9.65
N ALA A 21 4.06 -4.69 -9.94
CA ALA A 21 3.00 -4.71 -8.94
C ALA A 21 2.99 -5.99 -8.07
N VAL A 22 3.47 -7.13 -8.61
CA VAL A 22 3.57 -8.41 -7.88
C VAL A 22 4.64 -8.33 -6.80
N THR A 23 5.73 -7.62 -7.09
CA THR A 23 6.77 -7.36 -6.10
C THR A 23 6.26 -6.47 -4.99
N LEU A 24 5.64 -5.34 -5.31
CA LEU A 24 5.10 -4.41 -4.30
C LEU A 24 4.09 -5.11 -3.37
N CYS A 25 3.22 -5.96 -3.92
CA CYS A 25 2.32 -6.80 -3.11
C CYS A 25 3.09 -7.77 -2.19
N SER A 26 4.16 -8.40 -2.69
CA SER A 26 4.99 -9.32 -1.91
C SER A 26 5.74 -8.61 -0.77
N LEU A 27 6.19 -7.37 -1.00
CA LEU A 27 6.83 -6.51 0.00
C LEU A 27 5.86 -6.05 1.08
N ALA A 28 4.65 -5.65 0.68
CA ALA A 28 3.61 -5.30 1.64
C ALA A 28 3.19 -6.50 2.49
N GLN A 29 3.18 -7.71 1.94
CA GLN A 29 2.95 -8.95 2.69
C GLN A 29 4.09 -9.28 3.67
N LEU A 30 5.34 -8.85 3.41
CA LEU A 30 6.42 -8.97 4.38
C LEU A 30 6.29 -7.94 5.49
N ALA A 31 5.99 -6.68 5.14
CA ALA A 31 5.71 -5.65 6.12
C ALA A 31 4.52 -6.05 7.03
N ARG A 32 3.51 -6.76 6.48
CA ARG A 32 2.44 -7.43 7.26
C ARG A 32 2.97 -8.36 8.33
N ALA A 33 3.94 -9.21 7.97
CA ALA A 33 4.34 -10.35 8.77
C ALA A 33 5.40 -10.01 9.82
N ASP A 34 6.27 -9.04 9.53
CA ASP A 34 7.49 -8.80 10.32
C ASP A 34 7.59 -7.36 10.86
N GLY A 35 6.67 -6.45 10.47
CA GLY A 35 6.70 -5.05 10.88
C GLY A 35 7.97 -4.30 10.46
N SER A 36 8.72 -4.84 9.50
CA SER A 36 10.04 -4.33 9.13
C SER A 36 9.92 -2.99 8.41
N VAL A 37 10.34 -1.92 9.08
CA VAL A 37 10.46 -0.56 8.51
C VAL A 37 11.29 -0.59 7.21
N GLY A 38 12.34 -1.40 7.16
CA GLY A 38 13.17 -1.54 5.95
C GLY A 38 12.45 -2.12 4.73
N ALA A 39 11.41 -2.94 4.94
CA ALA A 39 10.58 -3.45 3.84
C ALA A 39 9.63 -2.35 3.30
N VAL A 40 9.18 -1.44 4.17
CA VAL A 40 8.32 -0.31 3.78
C VAL A 40 9.11 0.74 3.01
N GLU A 41 10.30 1.11 3.49
CA GLU A 41 11.19 2.04 2.78
C GLU A 41 11.58 1.51 1.38
N PHE A 42 11.82 0.20 1.28
CA PHE A 42 12.08 -0.42 -0.02
C PHE A 42 10.83 -0.42 -0.91
N ALA A 43 9.66 -0.81 -0.38
CA ALA A 43 8.41 -0.77 -1.14
C ALA A 43 8.10 0.64 -1.66
N ARG A 44 8.34 1.67 -0.84
CA ARG A 44 8.21 3.08 -1.21
C ARG A 44 9.19 3.45 -2.34
N SER A 45 10.48 3.18 -2.17
CA SER A 45 11.50 3.47 -3.19
C SER A 45 11.19 2.79 -4.53
N VAL A 46 10.65 1.57 -4.49
CA VAL A 46 10.22 0.83 -5.67
C VAL A 46 8.98 1.44 -6.30
N PHE A 47 8.01 1.83 -5.49
CA PHE A 47 6.78 2.47 -5.95
C PHE A 47 7.08 3.79 -6.66
N ASP A 48 7.96 4.61 -6.08
CA ASP A 48 8.36 5.91 -6.63
C ASP A 48 9.12 5.78 -7.96
N ARG A 49 9.79 4.64 -8.18
CA ARG A 49 10.53 4.31 -9.42
C ARG A 49 9.70 3.56 -10.46
N SER A 50 8.50 3.13 -10.12
CA SER A 50 7.61 2.42 -11.03
C SER A 50 6.99 3.39 -12.05
N ASP A 51 6.91 2.99 -13.32
CA ASP A 51 6.23 3.78 -14.35
C ASP A 51 4.75 3.99 -13.96
N GLU A 52 4.17 5.14 -14.32
CA GLU A 52 2.75 5.47 -14.06
C GLU A 52 1.79 4.36 -14.50
N GLY A 53 2.09 3.66 -15.60
CA GLY A 53 1.27 2.55 -16.10
C GLY A 53 1.30 1.28 -15.25
N THR A 54 2.23 1.17 -14.30
CA THR A 54 2.42 0.01 -13.43
C THR A 54 1.78 0.21 -12.06
N LYS A 55 1.53 1.46 -11.67
CA LYS A 55 0.83 1.84 -10.45
C LYS A 55 -0.66 1.60 -10.64
N ASN A 56 -1.20 0.67 -9.86
CA ASN A 56 -2.61 0.35 -9.85
C ASN A 56 -3.13 0.21 -8.41
N GLU A 57 -4.42 -0.03 -8.28
CA GLU A 57 -5.09 -0.19 -6.98
C GLU A 57 -4.34 -1.19 -6.08
N ARG A 58 -3.82 -2.30 -6.60
CA ARG A 58 -3.12 -3.30 -5.78
C ARG A 58 -1.79 -2.80 -5.23
N SER A 59 -1.02 -2.07 -6.02
CA SER A 59 0.25 -1.49 -5.56
C SER A 59 0.01 -0.41 -4.49
N TYR A 60 -1.03 0.40 -4.64
CA TYR A 60 -1.44 1.39 -3.64
C TYR A 60 -1.92 0.72 -2.35
N THR A 61 -2.82 -0.26 -2.45
CA THR A 61 -3.34 -1.04 -1.30
C THR A 61 -2.20 -1.69 -0.51
N ALA A 62 -1.23 -2.24 -1.23
CA ALA A 62 -0.03 -2.85 -0.67
C ALA A 62 0.80 -1.82 0.12
N LEU A 63 1.16 -0.69 -0.49
CA LEU A 63 2.00 0.33 0.11
C LEU A 63 1.32 0.99 1.33
N ILE A 64 0.06 1.42 1.19
CA ILE A 64 -0.73 2.06 2.26
C ILE A 64 -0.89 1.12 3.45
N GLY A 65 -1.23 -0.14 3.19
CA GLY A 65 -1.35 -1.13 4.26
C GLY A 65 -0.02 -1.42 4.95
N ALA A 66 1.11 -1.29 4.24
CA ALA A 66 2.44 -1.44 4.82
C ALA A 66 2.82 -0.23 5.70
N LEU A 67 2.59 0.99 5.20
CA LEU A 67 2.80 2.26 5.91
C LEU A 67 1.98 2.31 7.21
N GLY A 68 0.69 1.96 7.16
CA GLY A 68 -0.17 1.93 8.35
C GLY A 68 0.34 1.00 9.45
N ARG A 69 1.00 -0.13 9.10
CA ARG A 69 1.52 -1.08 10.10
C ARG A 69 2.81 -0.65 10.76
N VAL A 70 3.63 0.16 10.10
CA VAL A 70 4.85 0.72 10.69
C VAL A 70 4.58 2.05 11.40
N GLY A 71 3.31 2.49 11.46
CA GLY A 71 2.90 3.74 12.12
C GLY A 71 3.07 4.99 11.25
N HIS A 72 3.31 4.84 9.95
CA HIS A 72 3.41 5.95 9.00
C HIS A 72 2.02 6.28 8.43
N SER A 73 1.09 6.62 9.32
CA SER A 73 -0.32 6.87 8.98
C SER A 73 -0.50 8.04 8.00
N GLU A 74 0.23 9.13 8.22
CA GLU A 74 0.17 10.33 7.39
C GLU A 74 0.60 10.05 5.94
N GLU A 75 1.71 9.32 5.75
CA GLU A 75 2.14 8.87 4.42
C GLU A 75 1.11 7.93 3.78
N ALA A 76 0.50 7.04 4.57
CA ALA A 76 -0.52 6.12 4.06
C ALA A 76 -1.73 6.88 3.50
N VAL A 77 -2.18 7.95 4.18
CA VAL A 77 -3.25 8.81 3.69
C VAL A 77 -2.81 9.60 2.45
N GLN A 78 -1.57 10.10 2.41
CA GLN A 78 -1.05 10.80 1.22
C GLN A 78 -1.02 9.89 -0.02
N TYR A 79 -0.61 8.63 0.12
CA TYR A 79 -0.65 7.68 -0.99
C TYR A 79 -2.07 7.30 -1.39
N PHE A 80 -3.04 7.30 -0.46
CA PHE A 80 -4.45 7.10 -0.80
C PHE A 80 -4.97 8.27 -1.66
N GLU A 81 -4.67 9.51 -1.28
CA GLU A 81 -5.01 10.69 -2.06
C GLU A 81 -4.29 10.74 -3.42
N LEU A 82 -3.04 10.29 -3.48
CA LEU A 82 -2.31 10.16 -4.74
C LEU A 82 -2.98 9.14 -5.67
N ALA A 83 -3.43 8.00 -5.15
CA ALA A 83 -4.18 7.02 -5.95
C ALA A 83 -5.41 7.66 -6.60
N ARG A 84 -6.14 8.50 -5.84
CA ARG A 84 -7.32 9.22 -6.34
C ARG A 84 -6.94 10.22 -7.43
N SER A 85 -5.88 11.00 -7.23
CA SER A 85 -5.47 12.04 -8.18
C SER A 85 -4.92 11.45 -9.48
N GLU A 86 -4.30 10.27 -9.43
CA GLU A 86 -3.90 9.48 -10.61
C GLU A 86 -5.09 8.74 -11.28
N GLY A 87 -6.32 8.93 -10.79
CA GLY A 87 -7.52 8.32 -11.37
C GLY A 87 -7.69 6.83 -11.05
N VAL A 88 -6.90 6.28 -10.12
CA VAL A 88 -7.07 4.91 -9.64
C VAL A 88 -8.36 4.84 -8.83
N LYS A 89 -9.34 4.06 -9.30
CA LYS A 89 -10.58 3.82 -8.54
C LYS A 89 -10.29 2.96 -7.31
N PRO A 90 -10.47 3.49 -6.09
CA PRO A 90 -10.32 2.70 -4.89
C PRO A 90 -11.36 1.58 -4.84
N ASN A 91 -10.91 0.36 -4.54
CA ASN A 91 -11.80 -0.74 -4.23
C ASN A 91 -11.90 -0.92 -2.71
N ARG A 92 -12.69 -1.91 -2.25
CA ARG A 92 -12.85 -2.20 -0.82
C ARG A 92 -11.53 -2.44 -0.10
N PHE A 93 -10.53 -3.03 -0.76
CA PHE A 93 -9.25 -3.33 -0.13
C PHE A 93 -8.42 -2.07 0.08
N LEU A 94 -8.45 -1.14 -0.88
CA LEU A 94 -7.76 0.14 -0.77
C LEU A 94 -8.36 1.00 0.34
N PHE A 95 -9.70 1.10 0.40
CA PHE A 95 -10.42 1.79 1.47
C PHE A 95 -10.10 1.18 2.85
N ASN A 96 -10.16 -0.14 2.98
CA ASN A 96 -9.85 -0.82 4.24
C ASN A 96 -8.38 -0.64 4.65
N ALA A 97 -7.45 -0.61 3.69
CA ALA A 97 -6.04 -0.36 3.96
C ALA A 97 -5.82 1.07 4.47
N ALA A 98 -6.47 2.06 3.86
CA ALA A 98 -6.36 3.45 4.26
C ALA A 98 -7.00 3.70 5.63
N MET A 99 -8.23 3.21 5.87
CA MET A 99 -8.88 3.28 7.19
C MET A 99 -8.07 2.57 8.28
N GLY A 100 -7.46 1.42 7.96
CA GLY A 100 -6.60 0.70 8.90
C GLY A 100 -5.26 1.39 9.19
N ALA A 101 -4.87 2.37 8.37
CA ALA A 101 -3.69 3.19 8.59
C ALA A 101 -4.00 4.50 9.33
N CYS A 102 -5.26 4.96 9.34
CA CYS A 102 -5.68 6.15 10.05
C CYS A 102 -5.43 6.06 11.56
N THR A 103 -5.11 7.20 12.17
CA THR A 103 -4.81 7.30 13.60
C THR A 103 -5.92 7.95 14.39
N THR A 104 -6.83 8.65 13.72
CA THR A 104 -7.94 9.35 14.34
C THR A 104 -9.29 8.83 13.82
N PRO A 105 -10.35 8.86 14.66
CA PRO A 105 -11.70 8.50 14.21
C PRO A 105 -12.22 9.38 13.07
N GLU A 106 -11.81 10.66 13.03
CA GLU A 106 -12.23 11.61 11.99
C GLU A 106 -11.71 11.18 10.61
N GLU A 107 -10.44 10.78 10.51
CA GLU A 107 -9.85 10.26 9.26
C GLU A 107 -10.59 9.00 8.79
N VAL A 108 -10.85 8.06 9.71
CA VAL A 108 -11.59 6.83 9.40
C VAL A 108 -13.00 7.15 8.90
N LEU A 109 -13.71 8.08 9.54
CA LEU A 109 -15.07 8.48 9.15
C LEU A 109 -15.09 9.17 7.79
N ASN A 110 -14.08 10.00 7.48
CA ASN A 110 -13.96 10.64 6.17
C ASN A 110 -13.83 9.58 5.07
N ILE A 111 -12.87 8.65 5.22
CA ILE A 111 -12.61 7.59 4.24
C ILE A 111 -13.81 6.62 4.15
N ALA A 112 -14.47 6.29 5.26
CA ALA A 112 -15.66 5.45 5.28
C ALA A 112 -16.87 6.13 4.61
N GLY A 113 -17.01 7.45 4.77
CA GLY A 113 -18.00 8.25 4.07
C GLY A 113 -17.80 8.19 2.55
N GLU A 114 -16.56 8.40 2.11
CA GLU A 114 -16.20 8.27 0.69
C GLU A 114 -16.44 6.87 0.14
N MET A 115 -16.12 5.83 0.90
CA MET A 115 -16.38 4.43 0.51
C MET A 115 -17.88 4.20 0.24
N LYS A 116 -18.75 4.78 1.07
CA LYS A 116 -20.21 4.70 0.93
C LYS A 116 -20.71 5.48 -0.28
N GLU A 117 -20.19 6.68 -0.52
CA GLU A 117 -20.54 7.51 -1.69
C GLU A 117 -20.07 6.87 -3.00
N ALA A 118 -18.92 6.20 -2.98
CA ALA A 118 -18.39 5.43 -4.10
C ALA A 118 -19.19 4.15 -4.40
N GLY A 119 -20.19 3.81 -3.57
CA GLY A 119 -21.00 2.60 -3.72
C GLY A 119 -20.19 1.31 -3.52
N VAL A 120 -19.05 1.38 -2.83
CA VAL A 120 -18.22 0.22 -2.54
C VAL A 120 -18.76 -0.45 -1.28
N GLU A 121 -19.32 -1.66 -1.43
CA GLU A 121 -19.77 -2.45 -0.28
C GLU A 121 -18.59 -2.73 0.65
N GLY A 122 -18.68 -2.22 1.88
CA GLY A 122 -17.81 -2.63 2.98
C GLY A 122 -18.10 -4.07 3.35
N ASP A 123 -17.06 -4.86 3.61
CA ASP A 123 -17.23 -6.19 4.17
C ASP A 123 -17.98 -6.03 5.51
N MET A 124 -19.22 -6.52 5.53
CA MET A 124 -20.12 -6.54 6.70
C MET A 124 -19.60 -7.53 7.74
#